data_AF-A0A495XGE7-F1
#
_entry.id   AF-A0A495XGE7-F1
#
_cell.length_a   1.000
_cell.length_b   1.000
_cell.length_c   1.000
_cell.angle_alpha   90.00
_cell.angle_beta   90.00
_cell.angle_gamma   90.00
#
_symmetry.space_group_name_H-M   'P 1'
#
loop_
_entity.id
_entity.type
_entity.pdbx_description
1 polymer ?
#
loop_
_entity_poly.entity_id
_entity_poly.type
_entity_poly.pdbx_seq_one_letter_code
_entity_poly.pdbx_strand_id
1 'polypeptide(L)'
;MSASAERLAAALSRMDQIDREAADRRELRERHAREARDKAGDAFSKQASIAEKTIERIQEAGKAQKAAGGWGTTAATQKKGGEFQFGTEDDEPTYEAQQQPGYGWSSGGPAAPVTPPPPVAPPAPTPPPPPARPAPRRPAPVDDDDDFGGQSWLT
;
A
#
# COMPACT_ATOMS: atom_id res chain seq x y z
N MET A 1 -38.49 29.35 46.27
CA MET A 1 -37.03 29.48 45.99
C MET A 1 -36.84 30.64 45.02
N SER A 2 -35.71 31.36 45.05
CA SER A 2 -35.51 32.49 44.13
C SER A 2 -35.11 32.00 42.74
N ALA A 3 -35.55 32.69 41.69
CA ALA A 3 -35.18 32.37 40.30
C ALA A 3 -33.66 32.37 40.07
N SER A 4 -32.89 33.10 40.88
CA SER A 4 -31.43 33.08 40.88
C SER A 4 -30.85 31.73 41.35
N ALA A 5 -31.45 31.13 42.38
CA ALA A 5 -31.02 29.83 42.89
C ALA A 5 -31.32 28.70 41.88
N GLU A 6 -32.45 28.77 41.18
CA GLU A 6 -32.81 27.81 40.13
C GLU A 6 -31.87 27.89 38.92
N ARG A 7 -31.50 29.11 38.50
CA ARG A 7 -30.51 29.30 37.42
C ARG A 7 -29.13 28.78 37.81
N LEU A 8 -28.72 28.96 39.06
CA LEU A 8 -27.46 28.41 39.57
C LEU A 8 -27.49 26.88 39.61
N ALA A 9 -28.58 26.28 40.09
CA ALA A 9 -28.74 24.83 40.07
C ALA A 9 -28.72 24.25 38.65
N ALA A 10 -29.38 24.92 37.70
CA ALA A 10 -29.34 24.54 36.29
C ALA A 10 -27.94 24.67 35.66
N ALA A 11 -27.18 25.72 36.02
CA ALA A 11 -25.81 25.90 35.56
C ALA A 11 -24.88 24.79 36.08
N LEU A 12 -24.99 24.43 37.37
CA LEU A 12 -24.21 23.34 37.96
C LEU A 12 -24.54 21.98 37.31
N SER A 13 -25.82 21.67 37.11
CA SER A 13 -26.25 20.45 36.40
C SER A 13 -25.68 20.38 34.98
N ARG A 14 -25.63 21.52 34.27
CA ARG A 14 -25.03 21.59 32.94
C ARG A 14 -23.52 21.38 32.97
N MET A 15 -22.82 21.89 33.99
CA MET A 15 -21.38 21.64 34.16
C MET A 15 -21.12 20.16 34.41
N ASP A 16 -21.88 19.51 35.30
CA ASP A 16 -21.76 18.07 35.56
C ASP A 16 -21.99 17.23 34.28
N GLN A 17 -22.94 17.65 33.44
CA GLN A 17 -23.18 17.00 32.16
C GLN A 17 -21.98 17.16 31.20
N ILE A 18 -21.42 18.37 31.11
CA ILE A 18 -20.24 18.64 30.27
C ILE A 18 -19.05 17.79 30.73
N ASP A 19 -18.84 17.64 32.04
CA ASP A 19 -17.73 16.87 32.58
C ASP A 19 -17.84 15.38 32.23
N ARG A 20 -19.06 14.81 32.29
CA ARG A 20 -19.31 13.44 31.84
C ARG A 20 -19.04 13.28 30.35
N GLU A 21 -19.54 14.19 29.52
CA GLU A 21 -19.28 14.13 28.08
C GLU A 21 -17.79 14.28 27.74
N ALA A 22 -17.06 15.11 28.49
CA ALA A 22 -15.63 15.29 28.31
C ALA A 22 -14.86 14.01 28.68
N ALA A 23 -15.26 13.34 29.77
CA ALA A 23 -14.72 12.04 30.17
C ALA A 23 -14.98 10.97 29.09
N ASP A 24 -16.21 10.87 28.58
CA ASP A 24 -16.58 9.92 27.53
C ASP A 24 -15.78 10.14 26.23
N ARG A 25 -15.61 11.40 25.82
CA ARG A 25 -14.79 11.76 24.65
C ARG A 25 -13.31 11.43 24.86
N ARG A 26 -12.80 11.57 26.08
CA ARG A 26 -11.43 11.18 26.40
C ARG A 26 -11.29 9.66 26.34
N GLU A 27 -12.20 8.92 26.93
CA GLU A 27 -12.19 7.45 26.90
C GLU A 27 -12.27 6.92 25.46
N LEU A 28 -13.14 7.50 24.63
CA LEU A 28 -13.23 7.13 23.22
C LEU A 28 -11.93 7.37 22.46
N ARG A 29 -11.28 8.52 22.69
CA ARG A 29 -9.97 8.82 22.10
C ARG A 29 -8.88 7.85 22.60
N GLU A 30 -8.89 7.49 23.88
CA GLU A 30 -7.93 6.54 24.45
C GLU A 30 -8.13 5.13 23.86
N ARG A 31 -9.37 4.68 23.67
CA ARG A 31 -9.67 3.42 22.97
C ARG A 31 -9.17 3.42 21.54
N HIS A 32 -9.49 4.45 20.77
CA HIS A 32 -9.02 4.55 19.38
C HIS A 32 -7.49 4.64 19.28
N ALA A 33 -6.84 5.33 20.22
CA ALA A 33 -5.38 5.38 20.27
C ALA A 33 -4.75 4.01 20.55
N ARG A 34 -5.36 3.21 21.44
CA ARG A 34 -4.92 1.82 21.69
C ARG A 34 -5.12 0.95 20.45
N GLU A 35 -6.31 0.95 19.87
CA GLU A 35 -6.60 0.19 18.65
C GLU A 35 -5.69 0.57 17.48
N ALA A 36 -5.35 1.85 17.33
CA ALA A 36 -4.43 2.31 16.30
C ALA A 36 -3.00 1.81 16.53
N ARG A 37 -2.54 1.79 17.81
CA ARG A 37 -1.23 1.24 18.17
C ARG A 37 -1.17 -0.27 17.94
N ASP A 38 -2.22 -1.00 18.29
CA ASP A 38 -2.28 -2.45 18.09
C ASP A 38 -2.23 -2.79 16.60
N LYS A 39 -3.04 -2.09 15.78
CA LYS A 39 -3.01 -2.23 14.31
C LYS A 39 -1.65 -1.88 13.71
N ALA A 40 -0.99 -0.84 14.23
CA ALA A 40 0.36 -0.48 13.80
C ALA A 40 1.38 -1.58 14.17
N GLY A 41 1.31 -2.11 15.39
CA GLY A 41 2.14 -3.23 15.85
C GLY A 41 2.01 -4.44 14.94
N ASP A 42 0.76 -4.85 14.64
CA ASP A 42 0.50 -5.97 13.74
C ASP A 42 1.06 -5.74 12.32
N ALA A 43 0.94 -4.51 11.81
CA ALA A 43 1.49 -4.14 10.51
C ALA A 43 3.03 -4.20 10.50
N PHE A 44 3.68 -3.70 11.56
CA PHE A 44 5.12 -3.77 11.72
C PHE A 44 5.63 -5.20 11.85
N SER A 45 4.94 -6.06 12.61
CA SER A 45 5.31 -7.49 12.70
C SER A 45 5.19 -8.21 11.36
N LYS A 46 4.14 -7.92 10.58
CA LYS A 46 4.00 -8.45 9.22
C LYS A 46 5.15 -7.98 8.33
N GLN A 47 5.45 -6.68 8.34
CA GLN A 47 6.57 -6.13 7.57
C GLN A 47 7.92 -6.70 8.00
N ALA A 48 8.15 -6.89 9.30
CA ALA A 48 9.37 -7.50 9.82
C ALA A 48 9.56 -8.91 9.27
N SER A 49 8.51 -9.75 9.28
CA SER A 49 8.59 -11.10 8.71
C SER A 49 8.85 -11.11 7.19
N ILE A 50 8.30 -10.13 6.46
CA ILE A 50 8.55 -9.99 5.01
C ILE A 50 10.00 -9.54 4.77
N ALA A 51 10.48 -8.58 5.57
CA ALA A 51 11.84 -8.07 5.48
C ALA A 51 12.86 -9.18 5.80
N GLU A 52 12.62 -9.98 6.83
CA GLU A 52 13.47 -11.13 7.20
C GLU A 52 13.61 -12.12 6.04
N LYS A 53 12.49 -12.56 5.46
CA LYS A 53 12.48 -13.43 4.26
C LYS A 53 13.15 -12.81 3.03
N THR A 54 13.22 -11.48 2.98
CA THR A 54 13.85 -10.76 1.86
C THR A 54 15.35 -10.67 2.07
N ILE A 55 15.80 -10.42 3.31
CA ILE A 55 17.21 -10.47 3.69
C ILE A 55 17.77 -11.88 3.47
N GLU A 56 17.03 -12.92 3.86
CA GLU A 56 17.42 -14.32 3.63
C GLU A 56 17.61 -14.59 2.13
N ARG A 57 16.65 -14.21 1.29
CA ARG A 57 16.76 -14.34 -0.18
C ARG A 57 17.95 -13.57 -0.75
N ILE A 58 18.23 -12.36 -0.26
CA ILE A 58 19.39 -11.57 -0.71
C ILE A 58 20.70 -12.25 -0.27
N GLN A 59 20.76 -12.80 0.93
CA GLN A 59 21.94 -13.52 1.41
C GLN A 59 22.17 -14.81 0.61
N GLU A 60 21.12 -15.57 0.31
CA GLU A 60 21.20 -16.77 -0.53
C GLU A 60 21.62 -16.43 -1.95
N ALA A 61 21.01 -15.41 -2.57
CA ALA A 61 21.42 -14.92 -3.88
C ALA A 61 22.88 -14.44 -3.88
N GLY A 62 23.31 -13.77 -2.82
CA GLY A 62 24.70 -13.33 -2.65
C GLY A 62 25.68 -14.50 -2.51
N LYS A 63 25.31 -15.56 -1.78
CA LYS A 63 26.10 -16.80 -1.69
C LYS A 63 26.17 -17.52 -3.04
N ALA A 64 25.04 -17.64 -3.74
CA ALA A 64 24.97 -18.24 -5.06
C ALA A 64 25.78 -17.44 -6.10
N GLN A 65 25.68 -16.12 -6.09
CA GLN A 65 26.45 -15.23 -6.97
C GLN A 65 27.96 -15.30 -6.66
N LYS A 66 28.36 -15.36 -5.38
CA LYS A 66 29.77 -15.55 -5.00
C LYS A 66 30.29 -16.92 -5.44
N ALA A 67 29.50 -17.98 -5.28
CA ALA A 67 29.84 -19.33 -5.75
C ALA A 67 29.91 -19.41 -7.29
N ALA A 68 29.09 -18.63 -7.99
CA ALA A 68 29.04 -18.52 -9.44
C ALA A 68 30.12 -17.60 -10.06
N GLY A 69 31.06 -17.08 -9.26
CA GLY A 69 32.15 -16.25 -9.76
C GLY A 69 31.82 -14.76 -9.88
N GLY A 70 30.84 -14.25 -9.15
CA GLY A 70 30.57 -12.82 -8.96
C GLY A 70 29.69 -12.17 -10.03
N TRP A 71 29.46 -12.83 -11.17
CA TRP A 71 28.47 -12.38 -12.16
C TRP A 71 27.09 -12.93 -11.80
N GLY A 72 26.16 -12.05 -11.43
CA GLY A 72 24.78 -12.39 -11.07
C GLY A 72 23.90 -12.75 -12.27
N THR A 73 24.47 -13.30 -13.34
CA THR A 73 23.71 -13.74 -14.52
C THR A 73 23.13 -15.14 -14.26
N THR A 74 21.92 -15.38 -14.76
CA THR A 74 21.24 -16.69 -14.67
C THR A 74 22.11 -17.83 -15.20
N ALA A 75 22.93 -17.55 -16.22
CA ALA A 75 23.92 -18.46 -16.82
C ALA A 75 25.14 -18.78 -15.92
N ALA A 76 25.42 -17.97 -14.89
CA ALA A 76 26.51 -18.21 -13.95
C ALA A 76 26.03 -19.02 -12.74
N THR A 77 24.81 -18.80 -12.26
CA THR A 77 24.21 -19.56 -11.15
C THR A 77 23.63 -20.91 -11.59
N GLN A 78 23.22 -21.06 -12.86
CA GLN A 78 22.94 -22.37 -13.47
C GLN A 78 24.22 -22.96 -14.08
N LYS A 79 25.02 -23.71 -13.33
CA LYS A 79 26.02 -24.59 -13.97
C LYS A 79 26.17 -25.95 -13.27
N LYS A 80 25.58 -26.98 -13.90
CA LYS A 80 26.26 -28.21 -14.38
C LYS A 80 25.23 -29.23 -14.91
N GLY A 81 25.19 -29.44 -16.23
CA GLY A 81 24.44 -30.55 -16.84
C GLY A 81 24.00 -30.28 -18.28
N GLY A 82 24.92 -29.86 -19.15
CA GLY A 82 24.58 -29.57 -20.55
C GLY A 82 25.68 -28.77 -21.24
N GLU A 83 26.83 -29.42 -21.44
CA GLU A 83 27.68 -29.33 -22.63
C GLU A 83 27.12 -28.41 -23.74
N PHE A 84 27.59 -27.16 -23.79
CA PHE A 84 27.46 -26.33 -24.98
C PHE A 84 28.76 -26.46 -25.78
N GLN A 85 28.69 -27.31 -26.79
CA GLN A 85 29.74 -27.54 -27.78
C GLN A 85 29.73 -26.37 -28.77
N PHE A 86 30.71 -25.49 -28.66
CA PHE A 86 31.01 -24.48 -29.68
C PHE A 86 31.72 -25.20 -30.84
N GLY A 87 30.99 -25.48 -31.92
CA GLY A 87 31.50 -26.16 -33.11
C GLY A 87 30.72 -25.76 -34.36
N THR A 88 31.42 -24.98 -35.20
CA THR A 88 31.26 -24.73 -36.63
C THR A 88 30.45 -25.74 -37.44
N GLU A 89 29.41 -25.25 -38.14
CA GLU A 89 28.86 -25.68 -39.44
C GLU A 89 27.62 -24.78 -39.64
N ASP A 90 27.75 -23.55 -40.15
CA ASP A 90 27.76 -23.21 -41.58
C ASP A 90 26.71 -23.98 -42.40
N ASP A 91 25.49 -23.43 -42.46
CA ASP A 91 24.63 -23.64 -43.63
C ASP A 91 23.72 -22.40 -43.84
N GLU A 92 23.72 -21.94 -45.08
CA GLU A 92 23.41 -20.59 -45.55
C GLU A 92 21.89 -20.27 -45.61
N PRO A 93 21.45 -19.00 -45.48
CA PRO A 93 20.04 -18.66 -45.29
C PRO A 93 19.25 -18.64 -46.61
N THR A 94 18.22 -19.49 -46.73
CA THR A 94 17.20 -19.36 -47.78
C THR A 94 16.23 -18.24 -47.43
N TYR A 95 16.33 -17.13 -48.16
CA TYR A 95 15.39 -16.01 -48.09
C TYR A 95 14.21 -16.25 -49.04
N GLU A 96 13.07 -16.70 -48.52
CA GLU A 96 11.77 -16.41 -49.15
C GLU A 96 10.87 -15.72 -48.12
N ALA A 97 10.52 -14.48 -48.45
CA ALA A 97 9.80 -13.56 -47.59
C ALA A 97 8.30 -13.84 -47.59
N GLN A 98 7.74 -14.28 -46.47
CA GLN A 98 6.37 -13.89 -46.06
C GLN A 98 6.29 -13.65 -44.53
N GLN A 99 6.42 -12.37 -44.19
CA GLN A 99 5.76 -11.61 -43.10
C GLN A 99 5.76 -12.18 -41.66
N GLN A 100 6.58 -11.55 -40.80
CA GLN A 100 6.51 -11.54 -39.32
C GLN A 100 5.47 -10.47 -38.84
N PRO A 101 4.93 -10.48 -37.59
CA PRO A 101 5.55 -11.01 -36.36
C PRO A 101 4.65 -11.84 -35.43
N GLY A 102 5.26 -12.75 -34.66
CA GLY A 102 4.69 -13.22 -33.39
C GLY A 102 5.04 -14.65 -32.99
N TYR A 103 6.29 -14.87 -32.57
CA TYR A 103 6.69 -15.97 -31.68
C TYR A 103 5.72 -16.07 -30.47
N GLY A 104 5.38 -17.24 -29.92
CA GLY A 104 6.12 -18.48 -29.89
C GLY A 104 5.32 -19.70 -29.41
N TRP A 105 6.08 -20.75 -29.12
CA TRP A 105 5.70 -22.15 -29.22
C TRP A 105 4.78 -22.70 -28.12
N SER A 106 4.04 -23.72 -28.55
CA SER A 106 3.17 -24.66 -27.84
C SER A 106 3.67 -25.16 -26.48
N SER A 107 2.76 -25.18 -25.50
CA SER A 107 2.68 -26.34 -24.60
C SER A 107 1.20 -26.71 -24.42
N GLY A 108 0.82 -27.81 -25.06
CA GLY A 108 -0.45 -28.49 -24.81
C GLY A 108 -0.43 -29.08 -23.40
N GLY A 109 -0.93 -28.33 -22.41
CA GLY A 109 -1.38 -28.90 -21.14
C GLY A 109 -2.81 -29.43 -21.28
N PRO A 110 -3.23 -30.43 -20.48
CA PRO A 110 -4.63 -30.84 -20.44
C PRO A 110 -5.50 -29.63 -20.08
N ALA A 111 -6.54 -29.39 -20.88
CA ALA A 111 -7.48 -28.30 -20.65
C ALA A 111 -8.08 -28.43 -19.24
N ALA A 112 -7.91 -27.40 -18.41
CA ALA A 112 -8.58 -27.34 -17.12
C ALA A 112 -10.11 -27.36 -17.31
N PRO A 113 -10.88 -28.06 -16.46
CA PRO A 113 -12.33 -28.01 -16.54
C PRO A 113 -12.80 -26.57 -16.29
N VAL A 114 -13.56 -26.04 -17.24
CA VAL A 114 -14.19 -24.72 -17.12
C VAL A 114 -15.26 -24.82 -16.03
N THR A 115 -15.01 -24.19 -14.88
CA THR A 115 -16.04 -24.02 -13.84
C THR A 115 -17.18 -23.16 -14.39
N PRO A 116 -18.46 -23.54 -14.20
CA PRO A 116 -19.56 -22.68 -14.60
C PRO A 116 -19.50 -21.35 -13.83
N PRO A 117 -19.86 -20.22 -14.48
CA PRO A 117 -19.91 -18.94 -13.79
C PRO A 117 -20.94 -19.02 -12.64
N PRO A 118 -20.66 -18.39 -11.49
CA PRO A 118 -21.63 -18.32 -10.39
C PRO A 118 -22.91 -17.63 -10.87
N PRO A 119 -24.09 -17.98 -10.31
CA PRO A 119 -25.34 -17.28 -10.63
C PRO A 119 -25.19 -15.79 -10.32
N VAL A 120 -25.56 -14.95 -11.29
CA VAL A 120 -25.57 -13.49 -11.13
C VAL A 120 -26.62 -13.16 -10.07
N ALA A 121 -26.16 -12.66 -8.92
CA ALA A 121 -27.05 -12.13 -7.89
C ALA A 121 -27.87 -10.95 -8.46
N PRO A 122 -29.15 -10.79 -8.07
CA PRO A 122 -29.92 -9.62 -8.47
C PRO A 122 -29.20 -8.35 -8.00
N PRO A 123 -29.25 -7.25 -8.79
CA PRO A 123 -28.59 -6.01 -8.40
C PRO A 123 -29.14 -5.53 -7.06
N ALA A 124 -28.25 -5.27 -6.12
CA ALA A 124 -28.60 -4.66 -4.85
C ALA A 124 -29.27 -3.29 -5.11
N PRO A 125 -30.25 -2.89 -4.28
CA PRO A 125 -30.83 -1.55 -4.38
C PRO A 125 -29.72 -0.50 -4.22
N THR A 126 -29.74 0.50 -5.11
CA THR A 126 -28.77 1.58 -5.05
C THR A 126 -28.93 2.35 -3.73
N PRO A 127 -27.84 2.57 -2.98
CA PRO A 127 -27.91 3.40 -1.78
C PRO A 127 -28.31 4.83 -2.15
N PRO A 128 -29.01 5.56 -1.25
CA PRO A 128 -29.34 6.96 -1.48
C PRO A 128 -28.07 7.78 -1.70
N PRO A 129 -28.13 8.85 -2.53
CA PRO A 129 -26.98 9.70 -2.77
C PRO A 129 -26.50 10.31 -1.44
N PRO A 130 -25.18 10.42 -1.23
CA PRO A 130 -24.63 11.07 -0.04
C PRO A 130 -25.05 12.55 -0.02
N PRO A 131 -25.19 13.15 1.18
CA PRO A 131 -25.47 14.58 1.28
C PRO A 131 -24.38 15.38 0.56
N ALA A 132 -24.80 16.37 -0.24
CA ALA A 132 -23.90 17.26 -0.95
C ALA A 132 -22.99 17.98 0.06
N ARG A 133 -21.68 17.72 -0.03
CA ARG A 133 -20.70 18.45 0.80
C ARG A 133 -20.58 19.88 0.28
N PRO A 134 -20.55 20.89 1.17
CA PRO A 134 -20.26 22.26 0.75
C PRO A 134 -18.90 22.30 0.04
N ALA A 135 -18.85 23.05 -1.06
CA ALA A 135 -17.61 23.23 -1.82
C ALA A 135 -16.52 23.82 -0.92
N PRO A 136 -15.25 23.37 -1.05
CA PRO A 136 -14.16 23.93 -0.29
C PRO A 136 -14.05 25.43 -0.59
N ARG A 137 -14.16 26.25 0.47
CA ARG A 137 -13.88 27.69 0.35
C ARG A 137 -12.41 27.84 0.03
N ARG A 138 -12.12 28.45 -1.12
CA ARG A 138 -10.76 28.82 -1.50
C ARG A 138 -10.24 29.80 -0.44
N PRO A 139 -9.07 29.58 0.18
CA PRO A 139 -8.47 30.57 1.06
C PRO A 139 -8.24 31.87 0.26
N ALA A 140 -8.44 33.01 0.92
CA ALA A 140 -8.02 34.29 0.37
C ALA A 140 -6.51 34.25 0.08
N PRO A 141 -6.00 34.94 -0.96
CA PRO A 141 -4.57 35.07 -1.18
C PRO A 141 -3.93 35.63 0.09
N VAL A 142 -3.04 34.86 0.70
CA VAL A 142 -2.18 35.36 1.77
C VAL A 142 -1.09 36.16 1.07
N ASP A 143 -0.89 37.40 1.51
CA ASP A 143 0.13 38.29 0.99
C ASP A 143 1.49 37.76 1.49
N ASP A 144 2.19 36.99 0.66
CA ASP A 144 3.46 36.33 0.99
C ASP A 144 4.60 37.35 1.26
N ASP A 145 4.34 38.66 1.08
CA ASP A 145 5.32 39.74 1.26
C ASP A 145 5.55 40.16 2.74
N ASP A 146 4.67 39.77 3.67
CA ASP A 146 4.83 40.11 5.10
C ASP A 146 5.77 39.16 5.89
N ASP A 147 6.06 37.96 5.36
CA ASP A 147 6.90 36.96 6.04
C ASP A 147 8.40 37.05 5.70
N PHE A 148 8.79 37.91 4.74
CA PHE A 148 10.21 38.10 4.37
C PHE A 148 10.96 39.15 5.21
N GLY A 149 10.29 39.88 6.12
CA GLY A 149 10.91 40.96 6.91
C GLY A 149 11.70 40.53 8.16
N GLY A 150 11.61 39.26 8.58
CA GLY A 150 12.04 38.83 9.93
C GLY A 150 13.38 38.10 10.04
N GLN A 151 14.11 37.90 8.95
CA GLN A 151 15.30 37.03 8.93
C GLN A 151 16.57 37.79 9.36
N SER A 152 16.64 38.12 10.65
CA SER A 152 17.88 38.53 11.34
C SER A 152 18.73 37.28 11.67
N TRP A 153 19.50 36.82 10.69
CA TRP A 153 20.56 35.81 10.93
C TRP A 153 21.96 36.31 10.48
N LEU A 154 22.08 37.60 10.18
CA LEU A 154 23.36 38.30 10.05
C LEU A 154 23.56 39.31 11.18
N THR A 155 23.79 38.80 12.39
CA THR A 155 24.60 39.45 13.45
C THR A 155 25.09 38.39 14.41
#